data_AF-A0AAE3QN69-F1
#
_entry.id   AF-A0AAE3QN69-F1
#
_cell.length_a   1.000
_cell.length_b   1.000
_cell.length_c   1.000
_cell.angle_alpha   90.00
_cell.angle_beta   90.00
_cell.angle_gamma   90.00
#
_symmetry.space_group_name_H-M   'P 1'
#
loop_
_entity.id
_entity.type
_entity.pdbx_description
1 polymer ?
#
loop_
_entity_poly.entity_id
_entity_poly.type
_entity_poly.pdbx_seq_one_letter_code
_entity_poly.pdbx_strand_id
1 'polypeptide(L)' 'MPDGALVGLAVSSGTIEGRARMILAIEDANLEDGDILVTTFTDPSWTPLFVSIKGLVTEVG' A
#
# COMPACT_ATOMS: atom_id res chain seq x y z
N MET A 1 18.02 6.60 -9.36
CA MET A 1 17.29 5.48 -8.73
C MET A 1 18.14 4.23 -8.90
N PRO A 2 18.10 3.27 -7.97
CA PRO A 2 18.74 1.97 -8.16
C PRO A 2 18.20 1.28 -9.42
N ASP A 3 19.03 0.43 -10.03
CA ASP A 3 18.59 -0.40 -11.15
C ASP A 3 17.45 -1.33 -10.72
N GLY A 4 16.37 -1.38 -11.51
CA GLY A 4 15.17 -2.18 -11.23
C GLY A 4 14.15 -1.54 -10.28
N ALA A 5 14.37 -0.30 -9.82
CA ALA A 5 13.39 0.40 -8.99
C ALA A 5 12.11 0.77 -9.77
N LEU A 6 10.95 0.51 -9.19
CA LEU A 6 9.67 1.02 -9.68
C LEU A 6 9.51 2.49 -9.25
N VAL A 7 9.17 3.37 -10.20
CA VAL A 7 9.04 4.81 -9.97
C VAL A 7 7.56 5.16 -9.78
N GLY A 8 7.26 5.96 -8.76
CA GLY A 8 5.93 6.49 -8.49
C GLY A 8 5.98 7.91 -7.93
N LEU A 9 4.83 8.41 -7.51
CA LEU A 9 4.71 9.71 -6.84
C LEU A 9 4.79 9.53 -5.32
N ALA A 10 5.67 10.29 -4.66
CA ALA A 10 5.76 10.28 -3.21
C ALA A 10 4.60 11.07 -2.60
N VAL A 11 3.77 10.41 -1.80
CA VAL A 11 2.59 11.01 -1.13
C VAL A 11 2.78 11.20 0.39
N SER A 12 3.70 10.45 0.99
CA SER A 12 4.04 10.54 2.42
C SER A 12 5.54 10.31 2.61
N SER A 13 6.14 11.01 3.58
CA SER A 13 7.56 10.88 3.90
C SER A 13 7.82 9.66 4.79
N GLY A 14 8.99 9.04 4.62
CA GLY A 14 9.42 7.88 5.41
C GLY A 14 10.01 6.78 4.54
N THR A 15 10.56 5.75 5.18
CA THR A 15 11.05 4.54 4.52
C THR A 15 10.79 3.36 5.44
N ILE A 16 10.19 2.32 4.88
CA ILE A 16 9.81 1.09 5.59
C ILE A 16 10.10 -0.12 4.70
N GLU A 17 10.14 -1.29 5.31
CA GLU A 17 10.15 -2.58 4.64
C GLU A 17 9.05 -3.45 5.24
N GLY A 18 8.45 -4.30 4.42
CA GLY A 18 7.32 -5.11 4.81
C GLY A 18 6.87 -6.02 3.66
N ARG A 19 5.95 -6.93 3.97
CA ARG A 19 5.41 -7.84 2.95
C ARG A 19 4.42 -7.07 2.07
N ALA A 20 4.65 -7.08 0.76
CA ALA A 20 3.68 -6.53 -0.20
C ALA A 20 2.44 -7.43 -0.28
N ARG A 21 1.26 -6.83 -0.06
CA ARG A 21 -0.05 -7.47 -0.19
C ARG A 21 -0.84 -6.81 -1.31
N MET A 22 -1.00 -7.51 -2.43
CA MET A 22 -1.86 -7.05 -3.51
C MET A 22 -3.31 -7.40 -3.20
N ILE A 23 -4.14 -6.38 -2.98
CA ILE A 23 -5.57 -6.52 -2.67
C ILE A 23 -6.31 -5.58 -3.61
N LEU A 24 -7.14 -6.13 -4.49
CA LEU A 24 -7.86 -5.36 -5.52
C LEU A 24 -9.30 -5.04 -5.10
N ALA A 25 -9.83 -5.77 -4.12
CA ALA A 25 -11.18 -5.65 -3.63
C ALA A 25 -11.13 -5.70 -2.09
N ILE A 26 -11.84 -4.79 -1.42
CA ILE A 26 -11.73 -4.62 0.03
C ILE A 26 -12.26 -5.84 0.79
N GLU A 27 -13.14 -6.63 0.16
CA GLU A 27 -13.72 -7.84 0.73
C GLU A 27 -12.69 -8.97 0.87
N ASP A 28 -11.63 -8.93 0.05
CA ASP A 28 -10.51 -9.87 0.08
C ASP A 28 -9.39 -9.44 1.04
N ALA A 29 -9.59 -8.34 1.78
CA ALA A 29 -8.57 -7.78 2.64
C ALA A 29 -8.24 -8.72 3.82
N ASN A 30 -7.06 -9.30 3.77
CA ASN A 30 -6.45 -10.05 4.86
C ASN A 30 -5.05 -9.49 5.14
N LEU A 31 -5.01 -8.46 5.98
CA LEU A 31 -3.81 -7.70 6.33
C LEU A 31 -3.32 -8.09 7.72
N GLU A 32 -2.00 -8.21 7.84
CA GLU A 32 -1.29 -8.47 9.10
C GLU A 32 -0.43 -7.24 9.46
N ASP A 33 -0.07 -7.08 10.73
CA ASP A 33 0.85 -6.00 11.15
C ASP A 33 2.19 -6.14 10.41
N GLY A 34 2.65 -5.04 9.80
CA GLY A 34 3.86 -5.05 8.97
C GLY A 34 3.60 -5.13 7.47
N ASP A 35 2.37 -5.42 7.03
CA ASP A 35 2.05 -5.49 5.60
C ASP A 35 2.11 -4.10 4.93
N ILE A 36 2.46 -4.11 3.64
CA ILE A 36 2.36 -2.97 2.72
C ILE A 36 1.22 -3.25 1.76
N LEU A 37 0.19 -2.42 1.77
CA LEU A 37 -0.94 -2.57 0.86
C LEU A 37 -0.55 -2.09 -0.54
N VAL A 38 -0.82 -2.92 -1.53
CA VAL A 38 -0.73 -2.60 -2.96
C VAL A 38 -2.12 -2.76 -3.57
N THR A 39 -2.68 -1.69 -4.12
CA THR A 39 -4.01 -1.69 -4.76
C THR A 39 -4.01 -0.78 -6.00
N THR A 40 -5.10 -0.77 -6.77
CA THR A 40 -5.23 0.09 -7.95
C THR A 40 -5.59 1.53 -7.56
N PHE A 41 -6.59 1.69 -6.69
CA PHE A 41 -7.01 2.98 -6.15
C PHE A 41 -7.54 2.81 -4.72
N THR A 42 -7.66 3.92 -4.01
CA THR A 42 -8.29 3.95 -2.68
C THR A 42 -9.40 5.00 -2.66
N ASP A 43 -10.47 4.69 -1.95
CA ASP A 43 -11.52 5.63 -1.58
C ASP A 43 -11.68 5.63 -0.03
N PRO A 44 -12.54 6.49 0.55
CA PRO A 44 -12.68 6.56 2.01
C PRO A 44 -12.98 5.24 2.72
N SER A 45 -13.56 4.24 2.03
CA SER A 45 -13.83 2.91 2.59
C SER A 45 -12.57 2.14 3.01
N TRP A 46 -11.40 2.46 2.44
CA TRP A 46 -10.12 1.82 2.76
C TRP A 46 -9.47 2.34 4.03
N THR A 47 -9.84 3.54 4.48
CA THR A 47 -9.23 4.22 5.63
C THR A 47 -9.11 3.36 6.89
N PRO A 48 -10.11 2.54 7.28
CA PRO A 48 -9.99 1.69 8.46
C PRO A 48 -8.87 0.65 8.38
N LEU A 49 -8.51 0.18 7.17
CA LEU A 49 -7.43 -0.78 6.96
C LEU A 49 -6.05 -0.16 7.12
N PHE A 50 -5.92 1.16 7.01
CA PHE A 50 -4.62 1.83 7.08
C PHE A 50 -3.98 1.74 8.46
N VAL A 51 -4.77 1.45 9.51
CA VAL A 51 -4.25 1.22 10.87
C VAL A 51 -3.41 -0.06 10.93
N SER A 52 -3.69 -1.04 10.06
CA SER A 52 -3.03 -2.36 10.06
C SER A 52 -1.76 -2.42 9.22
N ILE A 53 -1.55 -1.46 8.30
CA ILE A 53 -0.44 -1.48 7.34
C ILE A 53 0.70 -0.54 7.76
N LYS A 54 1.92 -0.80 7.26
CA LYS A 54 3.06 0.09 7.42
C LYS A 54 3.31 0.99 6.20
N GLY A 55 2.73 0.65 5.05
CA GLY A 55 2.89 1.41 3.81
C GLY A 55 1.75 1.16 2.82
N LEU A 56 1.62 2.07 1.86
CA LEU A 56 0.61 2.06 0.81
C LEU A 56 1.27 2.35 -0.55
N VAL A 57 0.90 1.57 -1.56
CA VAL A 57 1.22 1.80 -2.97
C VAL A 57 -0.09 1.69 -3.77
N THR A 58 -0.39 2.71 -4.57
CA THR A 58 -1.53 2.71 -5.49
C THR A 58 -1.06 2.88 -6.92
N GLU A 59 -1.79 2.30 -7.88
CA GLU A 59 -1.58 2.57 -9.31
C GLU A 59 -2.02 3.98 -9.68
N VAL A 60 -3.12 4.45 -9.08
CA VAL A 60 -3.70 5.77 -9.27
C VAL A 60 -3.82 6.48 -7.93
N GLY A 61 -3.42 7.75 -7.88
CA GLY A 61 -3.44 8.61 -6.70
C GLY A 61 -3.15 10.07 -7.04
#